data_AF-A0A2V9AQ23-F1
#
_entry.id   AF-A0A2V9AQ23-F1
#
_cell.length_a   1.000
_cell.length_b   1.000
_cell.length_c   1.000
_cell.angle_alpha   90.00
_cell.angle_beta   90.00
_cell.angle_gamma   90.00
#
_symmetry.space_group_name_H-M   'P 1'
#
loop_
_entity.id
_entity.type
_entity.pdbx_description
1 polymer ?
#
loop_
_entity_poly.entity_id
_entity_poly.type
_entity_poly.pdbx_seq_one_letter_code
_entity_poly.pdbx_strand_id
1 'polypeptide(L)'
;MHIQTLLLGSVAPREDQEFLYSPAGEFRGEAAQLLRAVGISFEGKSAEAVQAEFQSAGLFLAHLLECPLEQGHNSGPEVVDLLRKHLPAAASRIRRSLKPNSVMLVNDVPQLIVQDVLSVDVGCRIVSDGGKPFSWSSSVEEISLSRFREMLSRPGRT
;
A
#
# COMPACT_ATOMS: atom_id res chain seq x y z
N MET A 1 10.50 -1.14 -14.95
CA MET A 1 9.73 -0.35 -13.97
C MET A 1 10.65 0.07 -12.85
N HIS A 2 10.75 1.36 -12.53
CA HIS A 2 11.51 1.85 -11.38
C HIS A 2 10.51 2.27 -10.30
N ILE A 3 10.45 1.53 -9.20
CA ILE A 3 9.52 1.82 -8.10
C ILE A 3 10.20 2.83 -7.19
N GLN A 4 9.66 4.05 -7.10
CA GLN A 4 10.13 5.04 -6.13
C GLN A 4 9.57 4.70 -4.74
N THR A 5 8.26 4.50 -4.65
CA THR A 5 7.58 4.20 -3.39
C THR A 5 6.72 2.96 -3.54
N LEU A 6 7.01 1.97 -2.71
CA LEU A 6 6.13 0.82 -2.49
C LEU A 6 5.15 1.15 -1.37
N LEU A 7 3.86 1.23 -1.69
CA LEU A 7 2.78 1.28 -0.73
C LEU A 7 2.51 -0.16 -0.26
N LEU A 8 2.66 -0.41 1.04
CA LEU A 8 2.50 -1.74 1.63
C LEU A 8 1.25 -1.80 2.50
N GLY A 9 0.22 -2.49 2.01
CA GLY A 9 -1.00 -2.83 2.72
C GLY A 9 -0.93 -4.17 3.46
N SER A 10 -1.97 -4.51 4.21
CA SER A 10 -2.06 -5.76 4.97
C SER A 10 -2.48 -6.93 4.10
N VAL A 11 -3.73 -6.93 3.63
CA VAL A 11 -4.36 -8.03 2.90
C VAL A 11 -4.96 -7.48 1.62
N ALA A 12 -4.75 -8.19 0.50
CA ALA A 12 -5.35 -7.81 -0.77
C ALA A 12 -6.90 -7.80 -0.66
N PRO A 13 -7.57 -6.82 -1.30
CA PRO A 13 -9.03 -6.78 -1.35
C PRO A 13 -9.60 -8.03 -2.00
N ARG A 14 -10.79 -8.45 -1.54
CA ARG A 14 -11.54 -9.56 -2.14
C ARG A 14 -12.25 -9.16 -3.43
N GLU A 15 -12.82 -7.96 -3.43
CA GLU A 15 -13.62 -7.46 -4.54
C GLU A 15 -12.70 -6.86 -5.61
N ASP A 16 -12.87 -7.29 -6.86
CA ASP A 16 -12.05 -6.83 -8.00
C ASP A 16 -12.05 -5.30 -8.14
N GLN A 17 -13.18 -4.66 -7.86
CA GLN A 17 -13.32 -3.20 -7.92
C GLN A 17 -12.48 -2.46 -6.87
N GLU A 18 -12.10 -3.13 -5.78
CA GLU A 18 -11.26 -2.56 -4.73
C GLU A 18 -9.77 -2.84 -4.97
N PHE A 19 -9.45 -3.74 -5.91
CA PHE A 19 -8.11 -4.10 -6.29
C PHE A 19 -7.59 -3.22 -7.43
N LEU A 20 -6.53 -2.44 -7.15
CA LEU A 20 -5.98 -1.44 -8.09
C LEU A 20 -5.59 -2.01 -9.46
N TYR A 21 -5.11 -3.26 -9.50
CA TYR A 21 -4.63 -3.90 -10.72
C TYR A 21 -5.69 -4.76 -11.43
N SER A 22 -6.95 -4.68 -11.01
CA SER A 22 -8.05 -5.34 -11.72
C SER A 22 -8.22 -4.75 -13.12
N PRO A 23 -8.41 -5.59 -14.16
CA PRO A 23 -8.67 -5.11 -15.52
C PRO A 23 -10.10 -4.58 -15.71
N ALA A 24 -11.00 -4.76 -14.73
CA ALA A 24 -12.41 -4.39 -14.86
C ALA A 24 -12.63 -2.86 -14.97
N GLY A 25 -11.68 -2.04 -14.50
CA GLY A 25 -11.73 -0.58 -14.62
C GLY A 25 -12.73 0.14 -13.72
N GLU A 26 -13.55 -0.59 -12.96
CA GLU A 26 -14.34 -0.02 -11.87
C GLU A 26 -13.47 0.14 -10.62
N PHE A 27 -13.16 1.37 -10.23
CA PHE A 27 -12.41 1.64 -8.99
C PHE A 27 -13.35 2.04 -7.86
N ARG A 28 -13.39 1.24 -6.80
CA ARG A 28 -14.13 1.47 -5.54
C ARG A 28 -13.24 1.14 -4.33
N GLY A 29 -13.80 1.26 -3.12
CA GLY A 29 -13.14 0.90 -1.87
C GLY A 29 -11.69 1.41 -1.77
N GLU A 30 -10.77 0.49 -1.47
CA GLU A 30 -9.34 0.76 -1.32
C GLU A 30 -8.72 1.41 -2.56
N ALA A 31 -8.92 0.83 -3.76
CA ALA A 31 -8.36 1.37 -5.00
C ALA A 31 -8.79 2.83 -5.23
N ALA A 32 -10.08 3.14 -5.06
CA ALA A 32 -10.58 4.50 -5.25
C ALA A 32 -10.06 5.48 -4.19
N GLN A 33 -9.92 5.03 -2.94
CA GLN A 33 -9.34 5.83 -1.86
C GLN A 33 -7.87 6.15 -2.12
N LEU A 34 -7.08 5.15 -2.53
CA LEU A 34 -5.69 5.32 -2.90
C LEU A 34 -5.53 6.31 -4.06
N LEU A 35 -6.27 6.11 -5.16
CA LEU A 35 -6.17 6.97 -6.34
C LEU A 35 -6.46 8.43 -6.00
N ARG A 36 -7.51 8.69 -5.19
CA ARG A 36 -7.79 10.04 -4.67
C ARG A 36 -6.70 10.56 -3.75
N ALA A 37 -6.15 9.72 -2.87
CA ALA A 37 -5.07 10.09 -1.96
C ALA A 37 -3.81 10.54 -2.73
N VAL A 38 -3.50 9.92 -3.86
CA VAL A 38 -2.36 10.30 -4.72
C VAL A 38 -2.71 11.36 -5.78
N GLY A 39 -3.97 11.78 -5.86
CA GLY A 39 -4.43 12.83 -6.77
C GLY A 39 -4.67 12.37 -8.21
N ILE A 40 -4.83 11.07 -8.44
CA ILE A 40 -5.12 10.51 -9.76
C ILE A 40 -6.64 10.42 -9.95
N SER A 41 -7.15 11.12 -10.96
CA SER A 41 -8.53 10.95 -11.41
C SER A 41 -8.65 9.70 -12.28
N PHE A 42 -9.73 8.95 -12.10
CA PHE A 42 -10.07 7.74 -12.86
C PHE A 42 -11.39 7.85 -13.63
N GLU A 43 -12.09 8.99 -13.56
CA GLU A 43 -13.33 9.20 -14.30
C GLU A 43 -13.07 9.23 -15.81
N GLY A 44 -13.82 8.41 -16.56
CA GLY A 44 -13.72 8.34 -18.03
C GLY A 44 -12.41 7.75 -18.56
N LYS A 45 -11.54 7.20 -17.71
CA LYS A 45 -10.29 6.55 -18.11
C LYS A 45 -10.44 5.02 -18.10
N SER A 46 -9.65 4.33 -18.93
CA SER A 46 -9.54 2.87 -18.84
C SER A 46 -8.71 2.45 -17.61
N ALA A 47 -8.85 1.19 -17.19
CA ALA A 47 -8.07 0.63 -16.09
C ALA A 47 -6.56 0.77 -16.36
N GLU A 48 -6.14 0.46 -17.59
CA GLU A 48 -4.75 0.50 -18.02
C GLU A 48 -4.20 1.93 -17.98
N ALA A 49 -4.99 2.93 -18.37
CA ALA A 49 -4.57 4.33 -18.34
C ALA A 49 -4.34 4.80 -16.89
N VAL A 50 -5.23 4.44 -15.97
CA VAL A 50 -5.11 4.78 -14.55
C VAL A 50 -3.92 4.07 -13.91
N GLN A 51 -3.74 2.78 -14.19
CA GLN A 51 -2.61 2.00 -13.69
C GLN A 51 -1.28 2.52 -14.26
N ALA A 52 -1.23 2.87 -15.55
CA ALA A 52 -0.05 3.45 -16.17
C ALA A 52 0.31 4.81 -15.54
N GLU A 53 -0.67 5.65 -15.25
CA GLU A 53 -0.47 6.92 -14.55
C GLU A 53 0.11 6.68 -13.15
N PHE A 54 -0.48 5.75 -12.38
CA PHE A 54 0.00 5.36 -11.06
C PHE A 54 1.45 4.85 -11.08
N GLN A 55 1.79 4.01 -12.06
CA GLN A 55 3.15 3.50 -12.25
C GLN A 55 4.13 4.58 -12.71
N SER A 56 3.68 5.52 -13.56
CA SER A 56 4.48 6.64 -14.04
C SER A 56 4.84 7.62 -12.91
N ALA A 57 3.98 7.72 -11.89
CA ALA A 57 4.26 8.43 -10.64
C ALA A 57 5.26 7.70 -9.73
N GLY A 58 5.83 6.56 -10.19
CA GLY A 58 6.80 5.78 -9.44
C GLY A 58 6.19 4.97 -8.28
N LEU A 59 4.87 4.76 -8.29
CA LEU A 59 4.16 4.08 -7.22
C LEU A 59 3.90 2.61 -7.57
N PHE A 60 3.95 1.77 -6.54
CA PHE A 60 3.49 0.38 -6.60
C PHE A 60 2.74 0.05 -5.32
N LEU A 61 1.61 -0.64 -5.41
CA LEU A 61 0.85 -1.15 -4.27
C LEU A 61 1.12 -2.64 -4.14
N ALA A 62 1.45 -3.10 -2.94
CA ALA A 62 1.50 -4.51 -2.62
C ALA A 62 0.86 -4.75 -1.26
N HIS A 63 0.48 -5.99 -1.00
CA HIS A 63 -0.06 -6.43 0.28
C HIS A 63 0.84 -7.50 0.88
N LEU A 64 0.96 -7.52 2.21
CA LEU A 64 1.68 -8.60 2.91
C LEU A 64 1.06 -9.97 2.61
N LEU A 65 -0.27 -10.03 2.49
CA LEU A 65 -1.00 -11.17 1.94
C LEU A 65 -1.60 -10.77 0.58
N GLU A 66 -1.04 -11.30 -0.51
CA GLU A 66 -1.48 -10.99 -1.87
C GLU A 66 -2.77 -11.73 -2.28
N CYS A 67 -3.19 -12.73 -1.50
CA CYS A 67 -4.47 -13.41 -1.68
C CYS A 67 -5.46 -12.92 -0.62
N PRO A 68 -6.72 -12.65 -1.00
CA PRO A 68 -7.76 -12.30 -0.05
C PRO A 68 -8.05 -13.48 0.91
N LEU A 69 -8.50 -13.16 2.12
CA LEU A 69 -8.90 -14.17 3.10
C LEU A 69 -10.35 -14.63 2.86
N GLU A 70 -10.57 -15.95 2.86
CA GLU A 70 -11.88 -16.59 2.59
C GLU A 70 -13.02 -16.05 3.46
N GLN A 71 -12.74 -15.77 4.74
CA GLN A 71 -13.76 -15.37 5.73
C GLN A 71 -13.97 -13.86 5.88
N GLY A 72 -13.33 -13.02 5.05
CA GLY A 72 -13.56 -11.56 5.01
C GLY A 72 -13.16 -10.78 6.27
N HIS A 73 -12.66 -11.44 7.31
CA HIS A 73 -12.15 -10.79 8.51
C HIS A 73 -10.69 -10.40 8.26
N ASN A 74 -10.46 -9.15 7.87
CA ASN A 74 -9.11 -8.58 7.70
C ASN A 74 -8.51 -8.08 9.02
N SER A 75 -9.13 -8.42 10.15
CA SER A 75 -8.72 -7.98 11.48
C SER A 75 -8.89 -9.12 12.49
N GLY A 76 -8.00 -9.14 13.49
CA GLY A 76 -7.99 -10.16 14.54
C GLY A 76 -6.60 -10.77 14.75
N PRO A 77 -6.42 -11.53 15.85
CA PRO A 77 -5.14 -12.14 16.20
C PRO A 77 -4.65 -13.14 15.14
N GLU A 78 -5.55 -13.91 14.54
CA GLU A 78 -5.21 -14.90 13.49
C GLU A 78 -4.61 -14.24 12.24
N VAL A 79 -5.15 -13.08 11.85
CA VAL A 79 -4.62 -12.30 10.71
C VAL A 79 -3.24 -11.76 11.04
N VAL A 80 -3.02 -11.27 12.27
CA VAL A 80 -1.69 -10.81 12.71
C VAL A 80 -0.67 -11.93 12.64
N ASP A 81 -0.99 -13.13 13.11
CA ASP A 81 -0.07 -14.27 13.04
C ASP A 81 0.24 -14.67 11.59
N LEU A 82 -0.75 -14.62 10.71
CA LEU A 82 -0.58 -14.90 9.29
C LEU A 82 0.30 -13.84 8.60
N LEU A 83 0.08 -12.56 8.89
CA LEU A 83 0.90 -11.44 8.40
C LEU A 83 2.36 -11.59 8.86
N ARG A 84 2.58 -11.89 10.14
CA ARG A 84 3.92 -12.10 10.70
C ARG A 84 4.64 -13.27 10.03
N LYS A 85 3.93 -14.37 9.74
CA LYS A 85 4.47 -15.52 9.03
C LYS A 85 4.93 -15.18 7.60
N HIS A 86 4.23 -14.26 6.92
CA HIS A 86 4.53 -13.87 5.54
C HIS A 86 5.52 -12.71 5.44
N LEU A 87 5.71 -11.93 6.51
CA LEU A 87 6.60 -10.78 6.53
C LEU A 87 8.03 -11.08 6.05
N PRO A 88 8.70 -12.19 6.44
CA PRO A 88 10.04 -12.48 5.93
C PRO A 88 10.09 -12.68 4.41
N ALA A 89 9.07 -13.32 3.84
CA ALA A 89 8.96 -13.53 2.39
C ALA A 89 8.70 -12.20 1.68
N ALA A 90 7.78 -11.37 2.19
CA ALA A 90 7.51 -10.04 1.68
C ALA A 90 8.76 -9.15 1.73
N ALA A 91 9.46 -9.08 2.88
CA ALA A 91 10.69 -8.31 3.04
C ALA A 91 11.80 -8.78 2.06
N SER A 92 11.94 -10.09 1.88
CA SER A 92 12.88 -10.64 0.90
C SER A 92 12.54 -10.21 -0.52
N ARG A 93 11.26 -10.25 -0.91
CA ARG A 93 10.79 -9.80 -2.22
C ARG A 93 11.00 -8.29 -2.41
N ILE A 94 10.70 -7.47 -1.40
CA ILE A 94 10.95 -6.03 -1.43
C ILE A 94 12.43 -5.77 -1.70
N ARG A 95 13.33 -6.40 -0.93
CA ARG A 95 14.77 -6.18 -1.03
C ARG A 95 15.40 -6.74 -2.31
N ARG A 96 14.91 -7.87 -2.83
CA ARG A 96 15.58 -8.61 -3.92
C ARG A 96 14.93 -8.44 -5.28
N SER A 97 13.62 -8.23 -5.33
CA SER A 97 12.84 -8.19 -6.57
C SER A 97 12.28 -6.80 -6.86
N LEU A 98 11.56 -6.19 -5.92
CA LEU A 98 10.90 -4.90 -6.15
C LEU A 98 11.89 -3.72 -6.07
N LYS A 99 12.79 -3.75 -5.09
CA LYS A 99 13.85 -2.76 -4.83
C LYS A 99 13.36 -1.31 -4.91
N PRO A 100 12.32 -0.92 -4.14
CA PRO A 100 11.86 0.45 -4.14
C PRO A 100 12.87 1.37 -3.42
N ASN A 101 12.81 2.67 -3.68
CA ASN A 101 13.59 3.65 -2.90
C ASN A 101 13.04 3.79 -1.47
N SER A 102 11.74 3.61 -1.30
CA SER A 102 11.09 3.59 0.01
C SER A 102 9.87 2.68 0.07
N VAL A 103 9.54 2.22 1.27
CA VAL A 103 8.30 1.51 1.60
C VAL A 103 7.46 2.41 2.49
N MET A 104 6.20 2.59 2.15
CA MET A 104 5.25 3.37 2.94
C MET A 104 4.14 2.46 3.43
N LEU A 105 3.89 2.44 4.74
CA LEU A 105 2.85 1.60 5.34
C LEU A 105 1.49 2.28 5.16
N VAL A 106 0.53 1.56 4.61
CA VAL A 106 -0.77 2.09 4.23
C VAL A 106 -1.89 1.13 4.57
N ASN A 107 -3.14 1.61 4.57
CA ASN A 107 -4.32 0.85 4.99
C ASN A 107 -4.22 0.35 6.44
N ASP A 108 -5.21 -0.42 6.87
CA ASP A 108 -5.35 -0.94 8.24
C ASP A 108 -4.33 -2.05 8.55
N VAL A 109 -3.03 -1.82 8.29
CA VAL A 109 -1.94 -2.67 8.78
C VAL A 109 -1.96 -2.65 10.31
N PRO A 110 -2.17 -3.80 10.98
CA PRO A 110 -2.27 -3.82 12.43
C PRO A 110 -1.02 -3.25 13.10
N GLN A 111 -1.18 -2.47 14.18
CA GLN A 111 -0.06 -1.81 14.87
C GLN A 111 1.04 -2.79 15.31
N LEU A 112 0.66 -4.02 15.69
CA LEU A 112 1.62 -5.07 16.04
C LEU A 112 2.52 -5.45 14.86
N ILE A 113 1.97 -5.46 13.63
CA ILE A 113 2.73 -5.74 12.41
C ILE A 113 3.57 -4.54 12.00
N VAL A 114 3.14 -3.31 12.28
CA VAL A 114 3.95 -2.11 11.99
C VAL A 114 5.31 -2.19 12.69
N GLN A 115 5.34 -2.61 13.96
CA GLN A 115 6.60 -2.76 14.69
C GLN A 115 7.48 -3.87 14.11
N ASP A 116 6.88 -4.99 13.70
CA ASP A 116 7.59 -6.09 13.05
C ASP A 116 8.19 -5.63 11.71
N VAL A 117 7.45 -4.85 10.91
CA VAL A 117 7.92 -4.28 9.63
C VAL A 117 9.05 -3.27 9.86
N LEU A 118 8.94 -2.40 10.86
CA LEU A 118 9.99 -1.44 11.19
C LEU A 118 11.29 -2.12 11.66
N SER A 119 11.20 -3.35 12.16
CA SER A 119 12.34 -4.12 12.68
C SER A 119 12.99 -5.05 11.64
N VAL A 120 12.30 -5.36 10.53
CA VAL A 120 12.83 -6.24 9.49
C VAL A 120 13.65 -5.48 8.46
N ASP A 121 14.75 -6.07 8.01
CA ASP A 121 15.54 -5.51 6.90
C ASP A 121 14.81 -5.69 5.56
N VAL A 122 14.15 -4.61 5.12
CA VAL A 122 13.55 -4.48 3.78
C VAL A 122 14.51 -3.90 2.74
N GLY A 123 15.74 -3.52 3.13
CA GLY A 123 16.77 -2.99 2.24
C GLY A 123 16.54 -1.57 1.72
N CYS A 124 15.59 -0.82 2.29
CA CYS A 124 15.28 0.56 1.93
C CYS A 124 14.61 1.31 3.09
N ARG A 125 14.34 2.60 2.92
CA ARG A 125 13.70 3.43 3.94
C ARG A 125 12.23 3.02 4.14
N ILE A 126 11.81 2.84 5.39
CA ILE A 126 10.39 2.68 5.76
C ILE A 126 9.82 4.04 6.18
N VAL A 127 8.60 4.33 5.74
CA VAL A 127 7.85 5.57 5.96
C VAL A 127 6.51 5.26 6.62
N SER A 128 6.20 5.97 7.71
CA SER A 128 4.97 5.83 8.50
C SER A 128 4.52 7.20 9.02
N ASP A 129 3.24 7.33 9.40
CA ASP A 129 2.69 8.53 10.04
C ASP A 129 2.85 8.40 11.57
N GLY A 130 4.00 8.85 12.08
CA GLY A 130 4.28 8.78 13.51
C GLY A 130 4.30 7.36 14.07
N GLY A 131 4.78 6.38 13.29
CA GLY A 131 4.80 4.96 13.69
C GLY A 131 3.48 4.22 13.45
N LYS A 132 2.56 4.82 12.69
CA LYS A 132 1.30 4.21 12.24
C LYS A 132 1.23 4.15 10.71
N PRO A 133 0.39 3.27 10.12
CA PRO A 133 0.12 3.32 8.70
C PRO A 133 -0.63 4.59 8.32
N PHE A 134 -0.45 5.05 7.08
CA PHE A 134 -1.29 6.08 6.51
C PHE A 134 -2.67 5.50 6.18
N SER A 135 -3.72 6.14 6.68
CA SER A 135 -5.10 5.79 6.36
C SER A 135 -5.68 6.75 5.33
N TRP A 136 -6.47 6.22 4.41
CA TRP A 136 -7.11 6.97 3.32
C TRP A 136 -8.64 7.05 3.46
N SER A 137 -9.18 6.65 4.61
CA SER A 137 -10.63 6.63 4.80
C SER A 137 -11.20 8.05 4.82
N SER A 138 -12.47 8.19 4.41
CA SER A 138 -13.14 9.49 4.28
C SER A 138 -13.38 10.21 5.61
N SER A 139 -13.17 9.53 6.74
CA SER A 139 -13.21 10.12 8.09
C SER A 139 -11.84 10.59 8.59
N VAL A 140 -10.78 10.38 7.81
CA VAL A 140 -9.44 10.85 8.15
C VAL A 140 -9.33 12.35 7.88
N GLU A 141 -8.78 13.08 8.85
CA GLU A 141 -8.50 14.52 8.76
C GLU A 141 -7.66 14.83 7.51
N GLU A 142 -8.00 15.91 6.78
CA GLU A 142 -7.25 16.43 5.61
C GLU A 142 -5.73 16.56 5.86
N ILE A 143 -5.36 16.71 7.13
CA ILE A 143 -3.98 16.76 7.62
C ILE A 143 -3.22 15.46 7.31
N SER A 144 -3.81 14.28 7.51
CA SER A 144 -3.15 12.99 7.24
C SER A 144 -2.91 12.77 5.76
N LEU A 145 -3.89 13.10 4.91
CA LEU A 145 -3.74 13.04 3.45
C LEU A 145 -2.67 14.03 2.95
N SER A 146 -2.59 15.21 3.56
CA SER A 146 -1.56 16.20 3.24
C SER A 146 -0.17 15.69 3.60
N ARG A 147 0.01 15.08 4.79
CA ARG A 147 1.28 14.45 5.18
C ARG A 147 1.63 13.26 4.28
N PHE A 148 0.65 12.44 3.90
CA PHE A 148 0.84 11.34 2.96
C PHE A 148 1.45 11.86 1.64
N ARG A 149 0.84 12.88 1.04
CA ARG A 149 1.32 13.51 -0.19
C ARG A 149 2.69 14.19 -0.03
N GLU A 150 2.91 14.86 1.10
CA GLU A 150 4.22 15.45 1.42
C GLU A 150 5.31 14.37 1.45
N MET A 151 5.04 13.25 2.11
CA MET A 151 6.00 12.14 2.23
C MET A 151 6.26 11.45 0.89
N LEU A 152 5.27 11.32 0.02
CA LEU A 152 5.46 10.83 -1.35
C LEU A 152 6.38 11.73 -2.18
N SER A 153 6.34 13.04 -1.93
CA SER A 153 7.11 14.03 -2.68
C SER A 153 8.56 14.16 -2.21
N ARG A 154 8.94 13.50 -1.11
CA ARG A 154 10.30 13.57 -0.57
C ARG A 154 11.22 12.66 -1.38
N PRO A 155 12.24 13.20 -2.08
CA PRO A 155 13.20 12.35 -2.76
C PRO A 155 13.90 11.46 -1.73
N GLY A 156 13.95 10.15 -2.03
CA GLY A 156 14.77 9.22 -1.26
C GLY A 156 16.22 9.66 -1.35
N ARG A 157 16.76 10.25 -0.28
CA ARG A 157 18.19 10.53 -0.18
C ARG A 157 18.90 9.18 -0.18
N THR A 158 19.59 8.91 -1.28
CA THR A 158 20.62 7.88 -1.44
C THR A 158 21.77 8.14 -0.47
#